data_AF-A0AA88P3Q4-F1
#
_entry.id   AF-A0AA88P3Q4-F1
#
_cell.length_a   1.000
_cell.length_b   1.000
_cell.length_c   1.000
_cell.angle_alpha   90.00
_cell.angle_beta   90.00
_cell.angle_gamma   90.00
#
_symmetry.space_group_name_H-M   'P 1'
#
loop_
_entity.id
_entity.type
_entity.pdbx_description
1 polymer ?
#
loop_
_entity_poly.entity_id
_entity_poly.type
_entity_poly.pdbx_seq_one_letter_code
_entity_poly.pdbx_strand_id
1 'polypeptide(L)' 'MKLFFLLWILPVTLGDTHVTCIYSEECMLPCKSTNLDIIHWYMNEKPVHSFFYNKDQLDHQHKDYKGRTSLLSILR' A
#
# COMPACT_ATOMS: atom_id res chain seq x y z
N MET A 1 -44.27 11.55 3.37
CA MET A 1 -43.61 10.22 3.38
C MET A 1 -42.11 10.48 3.34
N LYS A 2 -41.53 10.86 4.50
CA LYS A 2 -40.72 10.00 5.37
C LYS A 2 -39.42 9.50 4.70
N LEU A 3 -38.39 10.34 4.82
CA LEU A 3 -37.12 10.00 5.48
C LEU A 3 -36.34 8.79 4.91
N PHE A 4 -35.75 8.87 3.72
CA PHE A 4 -34.82 7.83 3.22
C PHE A 4 -33.69 8.35 2.31
N PHE A 5 -33.17 9.57 2.52
CA PHE A 5 -32.02 10.11 1.75
C PHE A 5 -30.83 10.50 2.63
N LEU A 6 -30.63 9.82 3.77
CA LEU A 6 -29.52 10.09 4.69
C LEU A 6 -28.78 8.83 5.16
N LEU A 7 -28.68 7.78 4.32
CA LEU A 7 -27.97 6.55 4.72
C LEU A 7 -26.74 6.19 3.89
N TRP A 8 -26.23 7.10 3.05
CA TRP A 8 -25.14 6.78 2.12
C TRP A 8 -23.98 7.78 2.09
N ILE A 9 -23.73 8.42 3.22
CA ILE A 9 -22.43 9.05 3.48
C ILE A 9 -21.81 8.32 4.68
N LEU A 10 -21.62 7.01 4.55
CA LEU A 10 -20.63 6.36 5.39
C LEU A 10 -19.29 6.86 4.87
N PRO A 11 -18.52 7.66 5.65
CA PRO A 11 -17.14 7.89 5.30
C PRO A 11 -16.49 6.51 5.23
N VAL A 12 -15.91 6.17 4.08
CA VAL A 12 -15.02 5.02 3.99
C VAL A 12 -13.85 5.37 4.90
N THR A 13 -13.91 4.95 6.16
CA THR A 13 -12.76 4.99 7.03
C THR A 13 -11.83 3.91 6.52
N LEU A 14 -10.88 4.31 5.67
CA LEU A 14 -9.71 3.49 5.40
C LEU A 14 -9.03 3.31 6.75
N GLY A 15 -9.31 2.20 7.42
CA GLY A 15 -8.81 1.93 8.76
C GLY A 15 -7.29 1.97 8.71
N ASP A 16 -6.69 2.95 9.39
CA ASP A 16 -5.25 3.01 9.57
C ASP A 16 -4.80 1.69 10.20
N THR A 17 -4.14 0.86 9.39
CA THR A 17 -3.64 -0.43 9.85
C THR A 17 -2.35 -0.15 10.61
N HIS A 18 -2.41 -0.28 11.93
CA HIS A 18 -1.23 -0.12 12.77
C HIS A 18 -0.36 -1.39 12.68
N VAL A 19 0.90 -1.22 12.27
CA VAL A 19 1.89 -2.29 12.20
C VAL A 19 3.07 -1.91 13.09
N THR A 20 3.42 -2.78 14.04
CA THR A 20 4.62 -2.65 14.87
C THR A 20 5.67 -3.62 14.37
N CYS A 21 6.87 -3.12 14.12
CA CYS A 21 8.01 -3.93 13.68
C CYS A 21 9.22 -3.72 14.58
N ILE A 22 10.10 -4.72 14.62
CA ILE A 22 11.37 -4.66 15.35
C ILE A 22 12.37 -3.85 14.51
N TYR A 23 13.14 -2.99 15.16
CA TYR A 23 14.16 -2.21 14.48
C TYR A 23 15.19 -3.12 13.80
N SER A 24 15.51 -2.81 12.55
CA SER A 24 16.48 -3.54 11.70
C SER A 24 16.09 -4.98 11.31
N GLU A 25 14.88 -5.41 11.61
CA GLU A 25 14.32 -6.68 11.13
C GLU A 25 13.45 -6.47 9.88
N GLU A 26 13.15 -7.55 9.16
CA GLU A 26 12.17 -7.50 8.07
C GLU A 26 10.78 -7.15 8.60
N CYS A 27 10.12 -6.22 7.93
CA CYS A 27 8.81 -5.71 8.31
C CYS A 27 7.86 -5.81 7.12
N MET A 28 6.81 -6.61 7.26
CA MET A 28 5.80 -6.79 6.21
C MET A 28 4.66 -5.78 6.41
N LEU A 29 4.53 -4.85 5.46
CA LEU A 29 3.44 -3.90 5.43
C LEU A 29 2.29 -4.47 4.59
N PRO A 30 1.08 -4.65 5.17
CA PRO A 30 -0.04 -5.20 4.44
C PRO A 30 -0.63 -4.15 3.48
N CYS A 31 -0.98 -4.57 2.26
CA CYS A 31 -1.83 -3.81 1.36
C CYS A 31 -2.97 -4.70 0.90
N LYS A 32 -4.21 -4.22 1.03
CA LYS A 32 -5.40 -4.90 0.53
C LYS A 32 -5.97 -4.09 -0.62
N SER A 33 -6.02 -4.70 -1.79
CA SER A 33 -6.61 -4.12 -2.98
C SER A 33 -7.26 -5.22 -3.82
N THR A 34 -8.32 -4.88 -4.54
CA THR A 34 -8.93 -5.75 -5.56
C THR A 34 -8.18 -5.67 -6.89
N ASN A 35 -7.29 -4.69 -7.05
CA ASN A 35 -6.44 -4.51 -8.22
C ASN A 35 -4.96 -4.54 -7.79
N LEU A 36 -4.22 -5.53 -8.29
CA LEU A 36 -2.80 -5.74 -8.01
C LEU A 36 -1.91 -5.50 -9.25
N ASP A 37 -2.47 -4.97 -10.34
CA ASP A 37 -1.72 -4.71 -11.58
C ASP A 37 -0.77 -3.51 -11.44
N ILE A 38 -1.14 -2.55 -10.59
CA ILE A 38 -0.37 -1.33 -10.31
C ILE A 38 -0.36 -1.08 -8.81
N ILE A 39 0.83 -1.10 -8.21
CA ILE A 39 1.02 -0.89 -6.78
C ILE A 39 2.13 0.14 -6.59
N HIS A 40 1.85 1.17 -5.80
CA HIS A 40 2.83 2.18 -5.41
C HIS A 40 2.84 2.38 -3.90
N TRP A 41 4.00 2.22 -3.29
CA TRP A 41 4.25 2.54 -1.89
C TRP A 41 5.05 3.84 -1.78
N TYR A 42 4.58 4.74 -0.92
CA TYR A 42 5.22 6.01 -0.63
C TYR A 42 5.36 6.21 0.88
N MET A 43 6.42 6.89 1.29
CA MET A 43 6.59 7.39 2.65
C MET A 43 6.94 8.88 2.57
N ASN A 44 6.01 9.73 2.99
CA ASN A 44 6.14 11.19 2.94
C ASN A 44 6.70 11.66 1.58
N GLU A 45 6.00 11.31 0.49
CA GLU A 45 6.35 11.62 -0.91
C GLU A 45 7.56 10.89 -1.50
N LYS A 46 8.37 10.19 -0.69
CA LYS A 46 9.47 9.39 -1.21
C LYS A 46 8.95 8.08 -1.81
N PRO A 47 9.27 7.76 -3.07
CA PRO A 47 8.92 6.46 -3.65
C PRO A 47 9.65 5.33 -2.92
N VAL A 48 8.89 4.47 -2.25
CA VAL A 48 9.42 3.32 -1.48
C VAL A 48 9.53 2.10 -2.39
N HIS A 49 8.48 1.78 -3.13
CA HIS A 49 8.45 0.65 -4.05
C HIS A 49 7.35 0.85 -5.08
N SER A 50 7.54 0.38 -6.30
CA SER A 50 6.53 0.45 -7.37
C SER A 50 6.56 -0.81 -8.20
N PHE A 51 5.38 -1.34 -8.50
CA PHE A 51 5.18 -2.54 -9.30
C PHE A 51 4.08 -2.27 -10.32
N PHE A 52 4.39 -2.46 -11.59
CA PHE A 52 3.42 -2.42 -12.68
C PHE A 52 3.99 -3.16 -13.91
N TYR A 53 3.11 -3.55 -14.84
CA TYR A 53 3.45 -4.43 -15.97
C TYR A 53 4.13 -5.74 -15.52
N ASN A 54 3.65 -6.30 -14.40
CA ASN A 54 4.14 -7.55 -13.81
C ASN A 54 5.66 -7.52 -13.51
N LYS A 55 6.20 -6.36 -13.14
CA LYS A 55 7.62 -6.15 -12.85
C LYS A 55 7.83 -5.04 -11.82
N ASP A 56 8.83 -5.22 -10.97
CA ASP A 56 9.34 -4.18 -10.08
C ASP A 56 10.01 -3.04 -10.85
N GLN A 57 9.74 -1.81 -10.41
CA GLN A 57 10.16 -0.57 -11.06
C GLN A 57 11.24 0.10 -10.22
N LEU A 58 12.34 -0.62 -10.03
CA LEU A 58 13.39 -0.27 -9.06
C LEU A 58 14.10 1.05 -9.39
N ASP A 59 14.11 1.49 -10.64
CA ASP A 59 14.84 2.70 -11.08
C ASP A 59 14.34 3.98 -10.39
N HIS A 60 13.04 4.06 -10.12
CA HIS A 60 12.39 5.23 -9.51
C HIS A 60 12.44 5.23 -7.97
N GLN A 61 13.00 4.19 -7.36
CA GLN A 61 13.05 4.06 -5.91
C GLN A 61 13.95 5.14 -5.30
N HIS A 62 13.47 5.80 -4.25
CA HIS A 62 14.29 6.74 -3.49
C HIS A 62 15.50 6.01 -2.89
N LYS A 63 16.66 6.67 -2.88
CA LYS A 63 17.95 6.09 -2.45
C LYS A 63 17.90 5.39 -1.08
N ASP A 64 17.10 5.91 -0.14
CA ASP A 64 16.94 5.38 1.22
C ASP A 64 16.35 3.95 1.26
N TYR A 65 15.69 3.51 0.18
CA TYR A 65 15.01 2.20 0.08
C TYR A 65 15.67 1.23 -0.91
N LYS A 66 16.71 1.66 -1.64
CA LYS A 66 17.42 0.83 -2.62
C LYS A 66 17.93 -0.46 -1.97
N GLY A 67 17.49 -1.61 -2.51
CA GLY A 67 17.89 -2.94 -2.04
C GLY A 67 17.30 -3.33 -0.67
N ARG A 68 16.29 -2.61 -0.17
CA ARG A 68 15.69 -2.83 1.16
C ARG A 68 14.21 -3.20 1.13
N THR A 69 13.61 -3.31 -0.05
CA THR A 69 12.18 -3.59 -0.20
C THR A 69 11.94 -4.65 -1.26
N SER A 70 10.90 -5.45 -1.05
CA SER A 70 10.38 -6.45 -1.96
C SER A 70 8.86 -6.44 -1.89
N LEU A 71 8.20 -6.75 -3.01
CA LEU A 71 6.75 -6.91 -3.04
C LEU A 71 6.38 -8.39 -3.05
N LEU A 72 5.56 -8.81 -2.10
CA LEU A 72 4.95 -10.14 -2.09
C LEU A 72 3.46 -9.99 -2.38
N SER A 73 3.02 -10.41 -3.57
CA SER A 73 1.60 -10.56 -3.88
C SER A 73 1.17 -11.99 -3.57
N ILE A 74 0.35 -12.17 -2.53
CA ILE A 74 -0.27 -13.47 -2.20
C ILE A 74 -1.47 -13.68 -3.12
N LEU A 75 -1.23 -13.80 -4.42
CA LEU A 75 -2.13 -14.36 -5.43
C LEU A 75 -1.27 -14.88 -6.59
N ARG A 76 -0.59 -16.00 -6.35
CA ARG A 76 -0.22 -17.03 -7.32
C ARG A 76 -0.38 -18.39 -6.67
#